data_AF-A0A392M5V4-F1
#
_entry.id   AF-A0A392M5V4-F1
#
_cell.length_a   1.000
_cell.length_b   1.000
_cell.length_c   1.000
_cell.angle_alpha   90.00
_cell.angle_beta   90.00
_cell.angle_gamma   90.00
#
_symmetry.space_group_name_H-M   'P 1'
#
loop_
_entity.id
_entity.type
_entity.pdbx_description
1 polymer ?
#
loop_
_entity_poly.entity_id
_entity_poly.type
_entity_poly.pdbx_seq_one_letter_code
_entity_poly.pdbx_strand_id
1 'polypeptide(L)' 'MDPTFDMLCDVLPGRETWRVKVRVIRVWKVPNFLNHDQTNSVEMVLIDEK' A
#
# COMPACT_ATOMS: atom_id res chain seq x y z
N MET A 1 20.46 -14.39 -7.07
CA MET A 1 20.29 -13.35 -6.05
C MET A 1 18.84 -12.98 -6.09
N ASP A 2 18.05 -13.37 -5.09
CA ASP A 2 16.67 -12.91 -5.03
C ASP A 2 16.67 -11.39 -4.86
N PRO A 3 15.83 -10.65 -5.59
CA PRO A 3 15.74 -9.21 -5.41
C PRO A 3 15.40 -8.91 -3.95
N THR A 4 16.16 -8.01 -3.33
CA THR A 4 15.99 -7.69 -1.90
C THR A 4 14.62 -7.07 -1.62
N PHE A 5 14.00 -6.47 -2.64
CA PHE A 5 12.65 -5.92 -2.60
C PHE A 5 11.89 -6.26 -3.90
N ASP A 6 10.61 -6.58 -3.78
CA ASP A 6 9.68 -6.76 -4.89
C ASP A 6 9.27 -5.40 -5.49
N MET A 7 8.96 -5.37 -6.80
CA MET A 7 8.40 -4.20 -7.47
C MET A 7 6.88 -4.16 -7.31
N LEU A 8 6.28 -2.97 -7.34
CA LEU A 8 4.82 -2.80 -7.22
C LEU A 8 4.08 -3.45 -8.40
N CYS A 9 4.69 -3.50 -9.59
CA CYS A 9 4.10 -4.17 -10.76
C CYS A 9 4.02 -5.69 -10.63
N ASP A 10 4.75 -6.28 -9.68
CA ASP A 10 4.81 -7.73 -9.46
C ASP A 10 3.84 -8.18 -8.35
N VAL A 11 3.09 -7.24 -7.77
CA VAL A 11 2.06 -7.53 -6.77
C VAL A 11 0.83 -8.10 -7.49
N LEU A 12 0.70 -9.43 -7.44
CA LEU A 12 -0.33 -10.19 -8.15
C LEU A 12 -1.18 -11.04 -7.19
N PRO A 13 -2.48 -11.21 -7.44
CA PRO A 13 -3.30 -12.14 -6.66
C PRO A 13 -2.70 -13.55 -6.61
N GLY A 14 -2.71 -14.20 -5.45
CA GLY A 14 -2.27 -15.59 -5.26
C GLY A 14 -0.90 -15.78 -4.58
N ARG A 15 -0.10 -14.72 -4.46
CA ARG A 15 1.03 -14.66 -3.52
C ARG A 15 0.54 -13.94 -2.26
N GLU A 16 1.02 -14.35 -1.08
CA GLU A 16 0.56 -13.77 0.20
C GLU A 16 1.55 -12.77 0.80
N THR A 17 2.82 -12.80 0.36
CA THR A 17 3.89 -12.02 0.97
C THR A 17 4.74 -11.30 -0.07
N TRP A 18 4.91 -9.98 0.11
CA TRP A 18 5.84 -9.15 -0.66
C TRP A 18 6.64 -8.26 0.28
N ARG A 19 7.86 -7.94 -0.13
CA ARG A 19 8.73 -6.99 0.55
C ARG A 19 9.00 -5.83 -0.39
N VAL A 20 8.23 -4.76 -0.30
CA VAL A 20 8.38 -3.59 -1.17
C VAL A 20 9.16 -2.46 -0.50
N LYS A 21 9.89 -1.67 -1.30
CA LYS A 21 10.51 -0.41 -0.88
C LYS A 21 9.92 0.70 -1.73
N VAL A 22 9.25 1.66 -1.09
CA VAL A 22 8.43 2.65 -1.78
C VAL A 22 8.57 4.03 -1.15
N ARG A 23 8.22 5.07 -1.92
CA ARG A 23 7.93 6.41 -1.42
C ARG A 23 6.41 6.59 -1.32
N VAL A 24 5.94 7.06 -0.17
CA VAL A 24 4.54 7.46 0.00
C VAL A 24 4.36 8.85 -0.62
N ILE A 25 3.50 8.95 -1.64
CA ILE A 25 3.21 10.22 -2.31
C ILE A 25 2.07 10.97 -1.60
N ARG A 26 1.06 10.23 -1.14
CA ARG A 26 -0.10 10.79 -0.44
C ARG A 26 -0.63 9.78 0.54
N VAL A 27 -1.14 10.27 1.67
CA VAL A 27 -1.83 9.48 2.69
C VAL A 27 -3.10 10.22 3.12
N TRP A 28 -4.19 9.50 3.33
CA TRP A 28 -5.42 10.05 3.88
C TRP A 28 -6.16 9.03 4.72
N LYS A 29 -6.99 9.54 5.65
CA LYS A 29 -7.91 8.74 6.44
C LYS A 29 -9.24 8.63 5.70
N VAL A 30 -9.82 7.44 5.69
CA VAL A 30 -11.18 7.22 5.20
C VAL A 30 -12.10 7.06 6.41
N PRO A 31 -13.14 7.89 6.54
CA PRO A 31 -14.07 7.78 7.67
C PRO A 31 -14.90 6.49 7.60
N ASN A 32 -15.40 6.05 8.74
CA ASN A 32 -16.32 4.93 8.81
C ASN A 32 -17.68 5.32 8.23
N PHE A 33 -18.28 4.41 7.46
CA PHE A 33 -19.56 4.60 6.79
C PHE A 33 -20.71 4.88 7.76
N LEU A 34 -20.73 4.20 8.92
CA LEU A 34 -21.79 4.35 9.93
C LEU A 34 -21.48 5.46 10.95
N ASN A 35 -20.21 5.85 11.09
CA ASN A 35 -19.78 6.89 12.03
C ASN A 35 -18.61 7.70 11.45
N HIS A 36 -18.91 8.83 10.83
CA HIS A 36 -17.94 9.64 10.11
C HIS A 36 -16.83 10.26 10.98
N ASP A 37 -17.05 10.36 12.30
CA ASP A 37 -16.04 10.86 13.24
C ASP A 37 -14.96 9.81 13.54
N GLN A 38 -15.23 8.54 13.24
CA GLN A 38 -14.28 7.45 13.39
C GLN A 38 -13.55 7.17 12.07
N THR A 39 -12.23 6.98 12.13
CA THR A 39 -11.46 6.50 10.98
C THR A 39 -11.65 5.00 10.78
N ASN A 40 -12.00 4.58 9.57
CA ASN A 40 -12.12 3.17 9.18
C ASN A 40 -10.80 2.62 8.64
N SER A 41 -10.17 3.34 7.72
CA SER A 41 -8.92 2.91 7.09
C SER A 41 -8.00 4.10 6.80
N VAL A 42 -6.74 3.77 6.51
CA VAL A 42 -5.77 4.70 5.94
C VAL A 42 -5.48 4.22 4.53
N GLU A 43 -5.64 5.10 3.56
CA GLU A 43 -5.31 4.84 2.16
C GLU A 43 -4.07 5.63 1.76
N MET A 44 -3.30 5.08 0.82
CA MET A 44 -2.02 5.64 0.41
C MET A 44 -1.82 5.48 -1.10
N VAL A 45 -1.08 6.43 -1.69
CA VAL A 45 -0.49 6.28 -3.03
C VAL A 45 0.99 6.02 -2.87
N LEU A 46 1.46 4.90 -3.42
CA LEU A 46 2.85 4.44 -3.34
C LEU A 46 3.49 4.49 -4.72
N ILE A 47 4.78 4.83 -4.77
CA ILE A 47 5.62 4.69 -5.96
C ILE A 47 6.91 3.99 -5.57
N ASP A 48 7.39 3.05 -6.38
CA ASP A 48 8.70 2.42 -6.20
C ASP A 48 9.76 3.17 -7.01
N GLU A 49 10.95 2.58 -7.20
CA GLU A 49 12.07 3.23 -7.90
C GLU A 49 11.92 3.24 -9.43
N LYS A 50 10.89 2.57 -9.99
CA LYS A 50 10.70 2.43 -11.44
C LYS A 50 9.92 3.59 -12.06
#